data_AF-A0A0Q5V5Z6-F1
#
_entry.id   AF-A0A0Q5V5Z6-F1
#
_cell.length_a   1.000
_cell.length_b   1.000
_cell.length_c   1.000
_cell.angle_alpha   90.00
_cell.angle_beta   90.00
_cell.angle_gamma   90.00
#
_symmetry.space_group_name_H-M   'P 1'
#
loop_
_entity.id
_entity.type
_entity.pdbx_description
1 polymer ?
#
loop_
_entity_poly.entity_id
_entity_poly.type
_entity_poly.pdbx_seq_one_letter_code
_entity_poly.pdbx_strand_id
1 'polypeptide(L)'
;MARKHSKHMPYEDPQAAEEHDVPPAVPCWLCGRPTGTTIVWHHPVPKSRGGRDVVPMHPVCQQTLTTNFTNSELQRAGMDVDSLLANPTIRKFVDWVAKKDPDFTASPAKKTR
;
A
#
# COMPACT_ATOMS: atom_id res chain seq x y z
N MET A 1 40.05 -35.58 -47.96
CA MET A 1 39.05 -34.59 -48.45
C MET A 1 37.68 -35.16 -48.07
N ALA A 2 36.68 -34.50 -47.50
CA ALA A 2 36.47 -33.13 -47.10
C ALA A 2 35.52 -33.13 -45.87
N ARG A 3 36.01 -32.49 -44.80
CA ARG A 3 35.33 -31.85 -43.67
C ARG A 3 33.86 -31.46 -43.98
N LYS A 4 32.92 -32.01 -43.21
CA LYS A 4 31.57 -31.44 -43.07
C LYS A 4 31.22 -31.37 -41.57
N HIS A 5 31.84 -30.39 -40.92
CA HIS A 5 31.25 -29.79 -39.74
C HIS A 5 30.07 -28.93 -40.19
N SER A 6 29.06 -28.81 -39.33
CA SER A 6 28.01 -27.76 -39.28
C SER A 6 26.61 -28.36 -39.12
N LYS A 7 26.19 -28.57 -37.87
CA LYS A 7 24.95 -27.97 -37.36
C LYS A 7 24.87 -28.10 -35.83
N HIS A 8 25.72 -27.37 -35.12
CA HIS A 8 25.39 -26.99 -33.75
C HIS A 8 24.76 -25.60 -33.84
N MET A 9 23.43 -25.55 -33.96
CA MET A 9 22.69 -24.32 -33.68
C MET A 9 22.29 -24.41 -32.21
N PRO A 10 22.92 -23.64 -31.31
CA PRO A 10 22.38 -23.50 -29.97
C PRO A 10 21.05 -22.79 -30.12
N TYR A 11 19.98 -23.42 -29.65
CA TYR A 11 18.68 -22.75 -29.52
C TYR A 11 18.88 -21.61 -28.52
N GLU A 12 18.89 -20.38 -29.04
CA GLU A 12 18.94 -19.16 -28.26
C GLU A 12 17.76 -19.17 -27.29
N ASP A 13 18.07 -19.00 -26.01
CA ASP A 13 17.11 -18.84 -24.94
C ASP A 13 16.27 -17.58 -25.20
N PRO A 14 14.97 -17.66 -25.50
CA PRO A 14 14.11 -16.50 -25.49
C PRO A 14 13.70 -16.24 -24.04
N GLN A 15 14.68 -15.93 -23.17
CA GLN A 15 14.48 -15.08 -22.00
C GLN A 15 14.26 -13.63 -22.48
N ALA A 16 13.30 -13.44 -23.38
CA ALA A 16 12.79 -12.13 -23.76
C ALA A 16 11.72 -11.78 -22.74
N ALA A 17 12.17 -11.12 -21.67
CA ALA A 17 11.42 -10.19 -20.86
C ALA A 17 9.91 -10.47 -20.78
N GLU A 18 9.51 -11.33 -19.84
CA GLU A 18 8.20 -11.16 -19.21
C GLU A 18 8.31 -9.88 -18.37
N GLU A 19 8.25 -8.75 -19.06
CA GLU A 19 7.90 -7.45 -18.51
C GLU A 19 6.55 -7.63 -17.82
N HIS A 20 6.61 -8.06 -16.57
CA HIS A 20 5.48 -8.06 -15.67
C HIS A 20 5.02 -6.61 -15.68
N ASP A 21 3.91 -6.35 -16.38
CA ASP A 21 3.12 -5.15 -16.29
C ASP A 21 2.73 -5.05 -14.81
N VAL A 22 3.62 -4.47 -14.00
CA VAL A 22 3.41 -4.30 -12.58
C VAL A 22 2.29 -3.26 -12.55
N PRO A 23 1.07 -3.63 -12.12
CA PRO A 23 -0.04 -2.68 -12.13
C PRO A 23 0.41 -1.44 -11.36
N PRO A 24 0.08 -0.23 -11.85
CA PRO A 24 0.55 1.01 -11.25
C PRO A 24 0.21 0.99 -9.75
N ALA A 25 1.24 1.07 -8.93
CA ALA A 25 1.11 0.96 -7.50
C ALA A 25 0.17 2.05 -6.99
N VAL A 26 -1.00 1.64 -6.50
CA VAL A 26 -2.06 2.56 -6.09
C VAL A 26 -1.57 3.39 -4.91
N PRO A 27 -1.64 4.73 -4.93
CA PRO A 27 -1.16 5.52 -3.81
C PRO A 27 -2.08 5.34 -2.60
N CYS A 28 -1.48 5.14 -1.42
CA CYS A 28 -2.19 5.08 -0.15
C CYS A 28 -2.78 6.44 0.19
N TRP A 29 -4.07 6.48 0.47
CA TRP A 29 -4.81 7.72 0.73
C TRP A 29 -4.29 8.54 1.92
N LEU A 30 -3.76 7.90 2.97
CA LEU A 30 -3.26 8.61 4.15
C LEU A 30 -1.85 9.20 3.96
N CYS A 31 -0.93 8.41 3.39
CA CYS A 31 0.50 8.75 3.36
C CYS A 31 1.02 9.11 1.97
N GLY A 32 0.20 8.98 0.92
CA GLY A 32 0.54 9.28 -0.47
C GLY A 32 1.53 8.31 -1.13
N ARG A 33 2.02 7.30 -0.40
CA ARG A 33 3.03 6.35 -0.90
C ARG A 33 2.41 5.28 -1.79
N PRO A 34 3.14 4.78 -2.81
CA PRO A 34 2.67 3.63 -3.60
C PRO A 34 2.45 2.43 -2.69
N THR A 35 1.28 1.80 -2.78
CA THR A 35 1.03 0.53 -2.08
C THR A 35 1.74 -0.61 -2.80
N GLY A 36 2.40 -1.48 -2.06
CA GLY A 36 3.02 -2.69 -2.60
C GLY A 36 2.00 -3.82 -2.81
N THR A 37 2.40 -5.02 -2.40
CA THR A 37 1.65 -6.27 -2.62
C THR A 37 0.35 -6.32 -1.79
N THR A 38 0.34 -5.68 -0.61
CA THR A 38 -0.81 -5.74 0.31
C THR A 38 -1.54 -4.39 0.38
N ILE A 39 -2.79 -4.39 -0.07
CA ILE A 39 -3.69 -3.23 -0.03
C ILE A 39 -4.92 -3.55 0.81
N VAL A 40 -5.30 -2.64 1.71
CA VAL A 40 -6.59 -2.69 2.41
C VAL A 40 -7.49 -1.56 1.93
N TRP A 41 -8.77 -1.88 1.76
CA TRP A 41 -9.80 -0.90 1.41
C TRP A 41 -10.42 -0.35 2.68
N HIS A 42 -10.06 0.89 3.00
CA HIS A 42 -10.55 1.57 4.20
C HIS A 42 -11.77 2.43 3.87
N HIS A 43 -12.72 2.52 4.80
CA HIS A 43 -13.85 3.44 4.72
C HIS A 43 -13.53 4.69 5.56
N PRO A 44 -13.19 5.84 4.95
CA PRO A 44 -12.85 7.05 5.71
C PRO A 44 -14.03 7.54 6.56
N VAL A 45 -15.23 7.44 6.01
CA VAL A 45 -16.48 7.58 6.77
C VAL A 45 -17.00 6.18 7.15
N PRO A 46 -17.23 5.88 8.44
CA PRO A 46 -17.80 4.60 8.83
C PRO A 46 -19.16 4.32 8.17
N LYS A 47 -19.43 3.08 7.77
CA LYS A 47 -20.72 2.67 7.16
C LYS A 47 -21.94 3.06 8.01
N SER A 48 -21.82 2.99 9.34
CA SER A 48 -22.88 3.38 10.29
C SER A 48 -23.25 4.86 10.22
N ARG A 49 -22.39 5.69 9.63
CA ARG A 49 -22.60 7.13 9.42
C ARG A 49 -22.93 7.46 7.96
N GLY A 50 -23.24 6.46 7.15
CA GLY A 50 -23.60 6.61 5.74
C GLY A 50 -22.40 6.63 4.79
N GLY A 51 -21.19 6.31 5.26
CA GLY A 51 -20.01 6.24 4.41
C GLY A 51 -20.09 5.13 3.37
N ARG A 52 -19.87 5.50 2.11
CA ARG A 52 -19.88 4.57 0.96
C ARG A 52 -18.53 4.51 0.25
N ASP A 53 -17.71 5.54 0.45
CA ASP A 53 -16.39 5.63 -0.16
C ASP A 53 -15.44 4.60 0.43
N VAL A 54 -14.62 4.05 -0.45
CA VAL A 54 -13.52 3.16 -0.10
C VAL A 54 -12.25 3.74 -0.69
N VAL A 55 -11.21 3.80 0.12
CA VAL A 55 -9.90 4.29 -0.31
C VAL A 55 -8.84 3.22 -0.10
N PRO A 56 -7.89 3.11 -1.03
CA PRO A 56 -6.76 2.21 -0.89
C PRO A 56 -5.83 2.74 0.21
N MET A 57 -5.46 1.87 1.15
CA MET A 57 -4.54 2.18 2.23
C MET A 57 -3.64 1.00 2.56
N HIS A 58 -2.52 1.27 3.22
CA HIS A 58 -1.71 0.21 3.84
C HIS A 58 -2.38 -0.33 5.11
N PRO A 59 -2.21 -1.62 5.44
CA PRO A 59 -2.70 -2.20 6.69
C PRO A 59 -2.22 -1.42 7.94
N VAL A 60 -0.96 -0.98 7.93
CA VAL A 60 -0.38 -0.20 9.03
C VAL A 60 -1.03 1.17 9.18
N CYS A 61 -1.35 1.84 8.06
CA CYS A 61 -2.03 3.13 8.07
C CYS A 61 -3.45 2.99 8.65
N GLN A 62 -4.17 1.93 8.26
CA GLN A 62 -5.51 1.64 8.77
C GLN A 62 -5.49 1.33 10.28
N GLN A 63 -4.53 0.53 10.74
CA GLN A 63 -4.35 0.25 12.16
C GLN A 63 -4.08 1.54 12.95
N THR A 64 -3.20 2.40 12.45
CA THR A 64 -2.92 3.69 13.09
C THR A 64 -4.17 4.56 13.16
N LEU A 65 -4.95 4.69 12.08
CA LEU A 65 -6.20 5.47 12.10
C LEU A 65 -7.16 4.97 13.16
N THR A 66 -7.49 3.68 13.13
CA THR A 66 -8.46 3.07 14.06
C THR A 66 -8.00 3.06 15.52
N THR A 67 -6.68 3.20 15.76
CA THR A 67 -6.12 3.30 17.12
C THR A 67 -6.13 4.72 17.64
N ASN A 68 -5.96 5.72 16.76
CA ASN A 68 -5.83 7.13 17.15
C ASN A 68 -7.14 7.91 17.05
N PHE A 69 -8.08 7.48 16.21
CA PHE A 69 -9.35 8.16 15.99
C PHE A 69 -10.54 7.28 16.33
N THR A 70 -11.55 7.92 16.89
CA THR A 70 -12.89 7.35 17.09
C THR A 70 -13.73 7.46 15.82
N ASN A 71 -14.80 6.67 15.72
CA ASN A 71 -15.74 6.74 14.60
C ASN A 71 -16.34 8.14 14.39
N SER A 72 -16.51 8.91 15.47
CA SER A 72 -17.04 10.28 15.41
C SER A 72 -16.02 11.27 14.83
N GLU A 73 -14.73 11.10 15.14
CA GLU A 73 -13.67 11.94 14.58
C GLU A 73 -13.43 11.61 13.10
N LEU A 74 -13.43 10.31 12.74
CA LEU A 74 -13.37 9.88 11.35
C LEU A 74 -14.57 10.39 10.54
N GLN A 75 -15.76 10.42 11.11
CA GLN A 75 -16.93 11.02 10.46
C GLN A 75 -16.75 12.52 10.20
N ARG A 76 -16.15 13.26 11.13
CA ARG A 76 -15.93 14.71 11.00
C ARG A 76 -14.89 15.04 9.95
N ALA A 77 -13.81 14.27 9.90
CA ALA A 77 -12.78 14.42 8.86
C ALA A 77 -13.30 13.92 7.50
N GLY A 78 -14.04 12.81 7.48
CA GLY A 78 -14.60 12.24 6.27
C GLY A 78 -13.52 11.87 5.25
N MET A 79 -13.62 12.44 4.03
CA MET A 79 -12.65 12.25 2.95
C MET A 79 -11.51 13.28 2.99
N ASP A 80 -11.45 14.13 4.01
CA ASP A 80 -10.40 15.12 4.17
C ASP A 80 -9.21 14.54 4.96
N VAL A 81 -8.12 14.24 4.24
CA VAL A 81 -6.86 13.77 4.83
C VAL A 81 -6.19 14.87 5.63
N ASP A 82 -6.31 16.13 5.23
CA ASP A 82 -5.65 17.25 5.90
C ASP A 82 -6.20 17.44 7.32
N SER A 83 -7.51 17.24 7.51
CA SER A 83 -8.13 17.17 8.83
C SER A 83 -7.55 16.07 9.73
N LEU A 84 -7.17 14.92 9.16
CA LEU A 84 -6.51 13.85 9.91
C LEU A 84 -5.04 14.19 10.22
N LEU A 85 -4.35 14.82 9.27
CA LEU A 85 -2.96 15.27 9.41
C LEU A 85 -2.81 16.47 10.37
N ALA A 86 -3.89 17.19 10.66
CA ALA A 86 -3.91 18.22 11.70
C ALA A 86 -3.60 17.65 13.10
N ASN A 87 -3.81 16.34 13.30
CA ASN A 87 -3.40 15.67 14.53
C ASN A 87 -1.86 15.45 14.52
N PRO A 88 -1.11 16.02 15.48
CA PRO A 88 0.35 15.93 15.51
C PRO A 88 0.85 14.50 15.65
N THR A 89 0.06 13.59 16.24
CA THR A 89 0.41 12.16 16.36
C THR A 89 0.39 11.48 14.99
N ILE A 90 -0.64 11.76 14.19
CA ILE A 90 -0.76 11.22 12.83
C ILE A 90 0.29 11.82 11.93
N ARG A 91 0.54 13.13 12.03
CA ARG A 91 1.59 13.79 11.26
C ARG A 91 2.96 13.15 11.49
N LYS A 92 3.34 12.96 12.76
CA LYS A 92 4.58 12.25 13.13
C LYS A 92 4.63 10.82 12.60
N PHE A 93 3.50 10.11 12.64
CA PHE A 93 3.40 8.77 12.07
C PHE A 93 3.59 8.77 10.55
N VAL A 94 2.97 9.71 9.83
CA VAL A 94 3.11 9.84 8.38
C VAL A 94 4.55 10.20 8.00
N ASP A 95 5.17 11.15 8.70
CA ASP A 95 6.58 11.52 8.49
C ASP A 95 7.53 10.34 8.77
N TRP A 96 7.19 9.47 9.72
CA TRP A 96 7.95 8.26 10.04
C TRP A 96 7.73 7.14 9.01
N VAL A 97 6.48 6.89 8.60
CA VAL A 97 6.15 5.85 7.62
C VAL A 97 6.61 6.22 6.21
N ALA A 98 6.72 7.51 5.90
CA ALA A 98 7.30 8.03 4.65
C ALA A 98 8.72 7.53 4.39
N LYS A 99 9.47 7.18 5.45
CA LYS A 99 10.85 6.70 5.38
C LYS A 99 10.98 5.17 5.28
N LYS A 100 9.88 4.43 5.31
CA LYS A 100 9.88 2.95 5.31
C LYS A 100 9.69 2.38 3.91
N ASP A 101 9.74 1.07 3.77
CA ASP A 101 9.40 0.37 2.52
C ASP A 101 7.87 0.39 2.27
N PRO A 102 7.38 0.41 1.01
CA PRO A 102 5.93 0.35 0.71
C PRO A 102 5.26 -0.96 1.15
N ASP A 103 6.01 -2.07 1.22
CA ASP A 103 5.52 -3.36 1.73
C ASP A 103 5.67 -3.51 3.26
N PHE A 104 6.03 -2.43 3.97
CA PHE A 104 6.18 -2.47 5.41
C PHE A 104 4.83 -2.69 6.11
N THR A 105 4.61 -3.91 6.57
CA THR A 105 3.49 -4.29 7.42
C THR A 105 3.95 -4.35 8.88
N ALA A 106 3.43 -3.44 9.72
CA ALA A 106 3.62 -3.59 11.15
C ALA A 106 2.69 -4.69 11.64
N SER A 107 3.23 -5.82 12.09
CA SER A 107 2.44 -6.81 12.82
C SER A 107 1.78 -6.12 14.02
N PRO A 108 0.47 -6.29 14.23
CA PRO A 108 -0.20 -5.72 15.38
C PRO A 108 0.47 -6.28 16.65
N ALA A 109 1.02 -5.39 17.48
CA ALA A 109 1.48 -5.79 18.80
C ALA A 109 0.28 -6.43 19.53
N LYS A 110 0.38 -7.72 19.85
CA LYS A 110 -0.65 -8.43 20.61
C LYS A 110 -0.92 -7.64 21.88
N LYS A 111 -2.13 -7.08 22.02
CA LYS A 111 -2.58 -6.54 23.30
C LYS A 111 -2.64 -7.72 24.27
N THR A 112 -1.70 -7.80 25.21
CA THR A 112 -1.82 -8.69 26.36
C THR A 112 -3.07 -8.27 27.11
N ARG A 113 -3.98 -9.24 27.27
CA ARG A 113 -5.29 -9.11 27.88
C ARG A 113 -5.20 -8.89 29.39
#